data_AF-D5DB62-F1
#
_entry.id   AF-D5DB62-F1
#
_cell.length_a   1.000
_cell.length_b   1.000
_cell.length_c   1.000
_cell.angle_alpha   90.00
_cell.angle_beta   90.00
_cell.angle_gamma   90.00
#
_symmetry.space_group_name_H-M   'P 1'
#
loop_
_entity.id
_entity.type
_entity.pdbx_description
1 polymer ?
#
loop_
_entity_poly.entity_id
_entity_poly.type
_entity_poly.pdbx_seq_one_letter_code
_entity_poly.pdbx_strand_id
1 'polypeptide(L)'
;MFKRSEKIQIHGVTFHGVMSAKQKAALQEIANVTDKKDWEGLKGVYCLGSVKVQGKDVLGVYYGQFNDNLPKEKRKLQFEIDYIKYTVTECPIVFIDTTKNKKPHQFAFIILHELGHHVDRMTNGTLLKEGNRTQEMFANTYALEKYSKIEKFQTKKLKNIPFLEESLTQWNKTPHPGAYSLRVQIE
;
A
#
# COMPACT_ATOMS: atom_id res chain seq x y z
N MET A 1 4.89 16.53 17.26
CA MET A 1 4.12 17.10 16.12
C MET A 1 4.96 16.86 14.88
N PHE A 2 4.49 16.04 13.92
CA PHE A 2 5.22 15.87 12.64
C PHE A 2 5.48 17.27 12.08
N LYS A 3 6.74 17.61 11.74
CA LYS A 3 7.04 18.85 11.00
C LYS A 3 6.01 18.93 9.88
N ARG A 4 5.28 20.06 9.73
CA ARG A 4 4.20 20.25 8.74
C ARG A 4 4.73 19.88 7.35
N SER A 5 4.69 18.59 7.03
CA SER A 5 4.94 18.09 5.71
C SER A 5 3.71 18.47 4.91
N GLU A 6 3.95 18.87 3.67
CA GLU A 6 2.92 19.12 2.68
C GLU A 6 1.84 18.03 2.74
N LYS A 7 0.58 18.45 2.95
CA LYS A 7 -0.56 17.54 3.05
C LYS A 7 -0.91 17.04 1.65
N ILE A 8 -0.40 15.87 1.28
CA ILE A 8 -0.75 15.23 0.01
C ILE A 8 -2.03 14.42 0.20
N GLN A 9 -2.94 14.54 -0.76
CA GLN A 9 -4.19 13.77 -0.77
C GLN A 9 -4.37 13.09 -2.13
N ILE A 10 -4.76 11.82 -2.11
CA ILE A 10 -5.23 11.09 -3.27
C ILE A 10 -6.67 10.70 -2.99
N HIS A 11 -7.59 11.12 -3.87
CA HIS A 11 -9.00 10.73 -3.79
C HIS A 11 -9.66 10.95 -2.42
N GLY A 12 -9.20 11.96 -1.66
CA GLY A 12 -9.70 12.31 -0.33
C GLY A 12 -8.99 11.62 0.84
N VAL A 13 -8.08 10.67 0.59
CA VAL A 13 -7.25 10.04 1.62
C VAL A 13 -5.96 10.83 1.81
N THR A 14 -5.65 11.17 3.06
CA THR A 14 -4.44 11.93 3.41
C THR A 14 -3.22 11.02 3.54
N PHE A 15 -2.12 11.44 2.92
CA PHE A 15 -0.79 10.84 3.08
C PHE A 15 0.01 11.65 4.10
N HIS A 16 0.44 10.98 5.16
CA HIS A 16 1.21 11.54 6.27
C HIS A 16 2.68 11.10 6.19
N GLY A 17 3.58 11.91 6.75
CA GLY A 17 4.99 11.53 6.93
C GLY A 17 5.96 12.20 5.96
N VAL A 18 7.10 11.54 5.71
CA VAL A 18 8.24 12.09 4.96
C VAL A 18 8.47 11.27 3.70
N MET A 19 8.31 11.93 2.56
CA MET A 19 8.49 11.35 1.22
C MET A 19 9.43 12.23 0.41
N SER A 20 10.28 11.59 -0.40
CA SER A 20 11.10 12.28 -1.40
C SER A 20 10.25 12.86 -2.53
N ALA A 21 10.76 13.87 -3.24
CA ALA A 21 10.07 14.44 -4.41
C ALA A 21 9.67 13.39 -5.46
N LYS A 22 10.52 12.36 -5.66
CA LYS A 22 10.23 11.26 -6.59
C LYS A 22 9.09 10.36 -6.11
N GLN A 23 8.98 10.11 -4.80
CA GLN A 23 7.85 9.36 -4.22
C GLN A 23 6.55 10.19 -4.29
N LYS A 24 6.62 11.49 -4.03
CA LYS A 24 5.47 12.39 -4.22
C LYS A 24 4.99 12.41 -5.67
N ALA A 25 5.91 12.46 -6.64
CA ALA A 25 5.56 12.36 -8.06
C ALA A 25 4.95 10.99 -8.42
N ALA A 26 5.34 9.91 -7.73
CA ALA A 26 4.72 8.60 -7.91
C ALA A 26 3.28 8.56 -7.37
N LEU A 27 2.97 9.28 -6.28
CA LEU A 27 1.60 9.42 -5.78
C LEU A 27 0.64 10.01 -6.82
N GLN A 28 1.11 10.98 -7.61
CA GLN A 28 0.27 11.55 -8.68
C GLN A 28 -0.07 10.52 -9.77
N GLU A 29 0.87 9.64 -10.11
CA GLU A 29 0.60 8.56 -11.07
C GLU A 29 -0.41 7.56 -10.54
N ILE A 30 -0.29 7.21 -9.25
CA ILE A 30 -1.24 6.34 -8.57
C ILE A 30 -2.65 6.97 -8.60
N ALA A 31 -2.74 8.28 -8.35
CA ALA A 31 -4.01 9.01 -8.44
C ALA A 31 -4.64 8.92 -9.84
N ASN A 32 -3.81 8.91 -10.90
CA ASN A 32 -4.28 8.84 -12.29
C ASN A 32 -4.76 7.44 -12.71
N VAL A 33 -4.34 6.38 -12.02
CA VAL A 33 -4.69 4.99 -12.38
C VAL A 33 -5.66 4.33 -11.39
N THR A 34 -6.04 5.03 -10.32
CA THR A 34 -7.00 4.56 -9.31
C THR A 34 -8.22 5.48 -9.27
N ASP A 35 -9.33 4.98 -8.74
CA ASP A 35 -10.59 5.71 -8.63
C ASP A 35 -10.96 5.96 -7.18
N LYS A 36 -11.82 6.96 -6.91
CA LYS A 36 -12.25 7.30 -5.54
C LYS A 36 -12.80 6.11 -4.75
N LYS A 37 -13.53 5.22 -5.42
CA LYS A 37 -14.04 3.96 -4.86
C LYS A 37 -12.93 3.10 -4.26
N ASP A 38 -11.75 3.06 -4.89
CA ASP A 38 -10.64 2.21 -4.47
C ASP A 38 -10.12 2.63 -3.08
N TRP A 39 -10.35 3.88 -2.68
CA TRP A 39 -9.85 4.50 -1.45
C TRP A 39 -10.93 4.66 -0.36
N GLU A 40 -12.18 4.29 -0.67
CA GLU A 40 -13.32 4.58 0.18
C GLU A 40 -13.26 3.81 1.51
N GLY A 41 -13.31 4.55 2.62
CA GLY A 41 -13.24 3.98 3.96
C GLY A 41 -11.84 3.95 4.56
N LEU A 42 -10.78 4.04 3.74
CA LEU A 42 -9.41 4.19 4.22
C LEU A 42 -9.22 5.53 4.95
N LYS A 43 -8.64 5.49 6.15
CA LYS A 43 -8.52 6.66 7.04
C LYS A 43 -7.24 7.46 6.83
N GLY A 44 -6.21 6.83 6.25
CA GLY A 44 -4.96 7.50 5.94
C GLY A 44 -3.87 6.53 5.51
N VAL A 45 -2.85 7.08 4.86
CA VAL A 45 -1.61 6.38 4.55
C VAL A 45 -0.46 7.07 5.26
N TYR A 46 0.33 6.33 6.00
CA TYR A 46 1.43 6.83 6.81
C TYR A 46 2.75 6.37 6.18
N CYS A 47 3.37 7.26 5.43
CA CYS A 47 4.66 7.07 4.78
C CYS A 47 5.78 7.57 5.69
N LEU A 48 6.23 6.71 6.60
CA LEU A 48 7.24 7.08 7.60
C LEU A 48 8.48 6.23 7.37
N GLY A 49 9.57 6.52 8.08
CA GLY A 49 10.80 5.74 7.97
C GLY A 49 10.68 4.35 8.62
N SER A 50 11.77 3.87 9.22
CA SER A 50 11.73 2.65 10.04
C SER A 50 10.75 2.83 11.20
N VAL A 51 9.76 1.95 11.31
CA VAL A 51 8.70 2.04 12.34
C VAL A 51 8.44 0.68 12.97
N LYS A 52 8.18 0.73 14.27
CA LYS A 52 7.61 -0.39 15.00
C LYS A 52 6.11 -0.22 15.14
N VAL A 53 5.35 -1.24 14.79
CA VAL A 53 3.91 -1.31 15.02
C VAL A 53 3.64 -2.32 16.10
N GLN A 54 2.97 -1.91 17.18
CA GLN A 54 2.73 -2.76 18.36
C GLN A 54 4.04 -3.37 18.91
N GLY A 55 5.13 -2.60 18.86
CA GLY A 55 6.46 -3.04 19.30
C GLY A 55 7.22 -3.96 18.34
N LYS A 56 6.64 -4.31 17.18
CA LYS A 56 7.29 -5.15 16.15
C LYS A 56 7.76 -4.31 14.98
N ASP A 57 8.97 -4.56 14.49
CA ASP A 57 9.47 -3.89 13.28
C ASP A 57 8.60 -4.25 12.09
N VAL A 58 8.18 -3.24 11.34
CA VAL A 58 7.45 -3.45 10.10
C VAL A 58 8.45 -3.76 8.98
N LEU A 59 8.25 -4.88 8.29
CA LEU A 59 9.15 -5.36 7.23
C LEU A 59 9.08 -4.54 5.93
N GLY A 60 8.38 -3.41 5.93
CA GLY A 60 8.32 -2.49 4.79
C GLY A 60 6.94 -1.87 4.64
N VAL A 61 5.91 -2.58 5.06
CA VAL A 61 4.50 -2.19 4.88
C VAL A 61 3.64 -2.83 5.96
N TYR A 62 2.57 -2.16 6.37
CA TYR A 62 1.61 -2.72 7.32
C TYR A 62 0.20 -2.17 7.07
N TYR A 63 -0.76 -3.06 6.84
CA TYR A 63 -2.18 -2.72 6.82
C TYR A 63 -2.76 -2.74 8.24
N GLY A 64 -3.09 -1.57 8.76
CA GLY A 64 -3.68 -1.40 10.09
C GLY A 64 -5.17 -1.64 10.09
N GLN A 65 -5.60 -2.60 10.93
CA GLN A 65 -6.99 -2.88 11.23
C GLN A 65 -7.22 -2.96 12.73
N PHE A 66 -8.42 -2.63 13.18
CA PHE A 66 -8.79 -2.90 14.56
C PHE A 66 -9.09 -4.37 14.78
N ASN A 67 -8.72 -4.85 15.95
CA ASN A 67 -9.24 -6.10 16.46
C ASN A 67 -10.70 -5.86 16.84
N ASP A 68 -11.62 -6.29 15.98
CA ASP A 68 -13.05 -6.10 16.20
C ASP A 68 -13.59 -6.84 17.43
N ASN A 69 -12.83 -7.82 17.97
CA ASN A 69 -13.15 -8.50 19.22
C ASN A 69 -12.88 -7.63 20.47
N LEU A 70 -12.19 -6.49 20.33
CA LEU A 70 -11.98 -5.56 21.43
C LEU A 70 -13.12 -4.53 21.52
N PRO A 71 -13.51 -4.11 22.75
CA PRO A 71 -14.40 -2.97 22.95
C PRO A 71 -13.88 -1.71 22.24
N LYS A 72 -14.78 -0.86 21.71
CA LYS A 72 -14.43 0.29 20.86
C LYS A 72 -13.38 1.20 21.51
N GLU A 73 -13.52 1.47 22.79
CA GLU A 73 -12.63 2.29 23.61
C GLU A 73 -11.21 1.70 23.80
N LYS A 74 -11.04 0.40 23.52
CA LYS A 74 -9.74 -0.29 23.58
C LYS A 74 -9.12 -0.52 22.20
N ARG A 75 -9.83 -0.17 21.11
CA ARG A 75 -9.32 -0.30 19.74
C ARG A 75 -8.32 0.82 19.45
N LYS A 76 -7.03 0.50 19.54
CA LYS A 76 -5.94 1.44 19.26
C LYS A 76 -4.79 0.74 18.57
N LEU A 77 -4.17 1.43 17.62
CA LEU A 77 -2.90 1.02 17.05
C LEU A 77 -1.78 1.91 17.57
N GLN A 78 -0.73 1.30 18.11
CA GLN A 78 0.47 2.03 18.56
C GLN A 78 1.58 1.89 17.52
N PHE A 79 2.08 3.02 17.08
CA PHE A 79 3.23 3.16 16.18
C PHE A 79 4.37 3.78 16.96
N GLU A 80 5.60 3.36 16.71
CA GLU A 80 6.80 3.99 17.22
C GLU A 80 7.72 4.34 16.05
N ILE A 81 8.00 5.63 15.91
CA ILE A 81 8.79 6.21 14.82
C ILE A 81 9.91 7.00 15.47
N ASP A 82 11.16 6.65 15.22
CA ASP A 82 12.32 7.31 15.85
C ASP A 82 12.15 7.43 17.38
N TYR A 83 11.69 6.36 18.03
CA TYR A 83 11.40 6.28 19.48
C TYR A 83 10.24 7.15 19.98
N ILE A 84 9.50 7.82 19.10
CA ILE A 84 8.29 8.59 19.44
C ILE A 84 7.06 7.70 19.21
N LYS A 85 6.23 7.55 20.25
CA LYS A 85 5.00 6.76 20.19
C LYS A 85 3.81 7.60 19.69
N TYR A 86 3.10 7.04 18.72
CA TYR A 86 1.87 7.58 18.15
C TYR A 86 0.75 6.58 18.37
N THR A 87 -0.44 7.08 18.71
CA THR A 87 -1.64 6.26 18.79
C THR A 87 -2.57 6.65 17.65
N VAL A 88 -2.94 5.68 16.83
CA VAL A 88 -3.97 5.83 15.82
C VAL A 88 -5.27 5.23 16.37
N THR A 89 -6.32 6.04 16.32
CA THR A 89 -7.67 5.72 16.80
C THR A 89 -8.68 5.58 15.66
N GLU A 90 -8.23 5.59 14.41
CA GLU A 90 -9.05 5.38 13.22
C GLU A 90 -8.43 4.30 12.32
N CYS A 91 -9.26 3.41 11.77
CA CYS A 91 -8.85 2.34 10.84
C CYS A 91 -9.94 2.14 9.77
N PRO A 92 -9.62 1.52 8.62
CA PRO A 92 -8.30 1.00 8.24
C PRO A 92 -7.30 2.09 7.87
N ILE A 93 -6.01 1.80 8.04
CA ILE A 93 -4.89 2.66 7.61
C ILE A 93 -3.83 1.82 6.91
N VAL A 94 -3.00 2.44 6.09
CA VAL A 94 -1.80 1.80 5.52
C VAL A 94 -0.56 2.48 6.08
N PHE A 95 0.42 1.69 6.49
CA PHE A 95 1.74 2.14 6.86
C PHE A 95 2.75 1.69 5.81
N ILE A 96 3.67 2.58 5.41
CA ILE A 96 4.72 2.28 4.43
C ILE A 96 6.05 2.81 4.93
N ASP A 97 7.03 1.92 5.03
CA ASP A 97 8.42 2.28 5.29
C ASP A 97 9.05 2.85 4.00
N THR A 98 9.20 4.16 3.96
CA THR A 98 9.77 4.87 2.80
C THR A 98 11.27 4.65 2.65
N THR A 99 11.95 4.16 3.69
CA THR A 99 13.39 3.86 3.67
C THR A 99 13.67 2.48 3.08
N LYS A 100 12.75 1.53 3.21
CA LYS A 100 12.82 0.24 2.49
C LYS A 100 12.29 0.36 1.07
N ASN A 101 11.32 1.25 0.84
CA ASN A 101 10.71 1.51 -0.48
C ASN A 101 11.19 2.82 -1.12
N LYS A 102 12.52 3.00 -1.25
CA LYS A 102 13.12 4.26 -1.75
C LYS A 102 12.82 4.52 -3.23
N LYS A 103 12.76 3.46 -4.04
CA LYS A 103 12.59 3.58 -5.49
C LYS A 103 11.13 3.92 -5.81
N PRO A 104 10.83 4.92 -6.65
CA PRO A 104 9.46 5.39 -6.87
C PRO A 104 8.55 4.33 -7.49
N HIS A 105 9.08 3.44 -8.34
CA HIS A 105 8.33 2.33 -8.90
C HIS A 105 7.97 1.26 -7.85
N GLN A 106 8.93 0.88 -6.99
CA GLN A 106 8.67 -0.04 -5.88
C GLN A 106 7.65 0.56 -4.92
N PHE A 107 7.83 1.84 -4.55
CA PHE A 107 6.90 2.57 -3.70
C PHE A 107 5.48 2.61 -4.28
N ALA A 108 5.34 2.89 -5.57
CA ALA A 108 4.04 2.91 -6.23
C ALA A 108 3.38 1.53 -6.23
N PHE A 109 4.13 0.48 -6.56
CA PHE A 109 3.61 -0.88 -6.56
C PHE A 109 3.12 -1.29 -5.16
N ILE A 110 3.91 -1.00 -4.12
CA ILE A 110 3.55 -1.31 -2.74
C ILE A 110 2.26 -0.60 -2.32
N ILE A 111 2.09 0.69 -2.63
CA ILE A 111 0.84 1.39 -2.34
C ILE A 111 -0.35 0.71 -3.04
N LEU A 112 -0.19 0.38 -4.32
CA LEU A 112 -1.26 -0.28 -5.08
C LEU A 112 -1.58 -1.67 -4.54
N HIS A 113 -0.58 -2.40 -4.08
CA HIS A 113 -0.75 -3.71 -3.44
C HIS A 113 -1.57 -3.59 -2.14
N GLU A 114 -1.20 -2.67 -1.25
CA GLU A 114 -1.97 -2.44 -0.01
C GLU A 114 -3.39 -1.93 -0.29
N LEU A 115 -3.55 -1.13 -1.35
CA LEU A 115 -4.87 -0.72 -1.83
C LEU A 115 -5.67 -1.92 -2.34
N GLY A 116 -5.02 -2.91 -2.95
CA GLY A 116 -5.65 -4.18 -3.32
C GLY A 116 -6.17 -4.95 -2.11
N HIS A 117 -5.41 -5.02 -1.02
CA HIS A 117 -5.90 -5.58 0.25
C HIS A 117 -7.09 -4.80 0.82
N HIS A 118 -7.06 -3.47 0.72
CA HIS A 118 -8.17 -2.62 1.12
C HIS A 118 -9.44 -2.93 0.31
N VAL A 119 -9.32 -2.96 -1.01
CA VAL A 119 -10.42 -3.22 -1.94
C VAL A 119 -11.01 -4.62 -1.72
N ASP A 120 -10.17 -5.64 -1.52
CA ASP A 120 -10.62 -7.00 -1.19
C ASP A 120 -11.47 -7.01 0.07
N ARG A 121 -11.00 -6.34 1.13
CA ARG A 121 -11.76 -6.21 2.38
C ARG A 121 -13.10 -5.51 2.15
N MET A 122 -13.11 -4.37 1.47
CA MET A 122 -14.32 -3.56 1.31
C MET A 122 -15.34 -4.22 0.40
N THR A 123 -14.90 -5.00 -0.59
CA THR A 123 -15.78 -5.64 -1.58
C THR A 123 -16.24 -7.03 -1.13
N ASN A 124 -15.33 -7.83 -0.56
CA ASN A 124 -15.57 -9.24 -0.26
C ASN A 124 -15.70 -9.52 1.25
N GLY A 125 -15.56 -8.51 2.11
CA GLY A 125 -15.60 -8.68 3.56
C GLY A 125 -14.40 -9.44 4.12
N THR A 126 -13.32 -9.55 3.35
CA THR A 126 -12.16 -10.38 3.65
C THR A 126 -11.46 -9.94 4.94
N LEU A 127 -11.35 -10.84 5.92
CA LEU A 127 -10.49 -10.66 7.08
C LEU A 127 -9.03 -10.92 6.68
N LEU A 128 -8.24 -9.86 6.61
CA LEU A 128 -6.83 -9.96 6.22
C LEU A 128 -6.04 -10.78 7.24
N LYS A 129 -5.33 -11.79 6.75
CA LYS A 129 -4.45 -12.69 7.50
C LYS A 129 -3.07 -12.61 6.85
N GLU A 130 -2.08 -12.20 7.63
CA GLU A 130 -0.70 -12.07 7.18
C GLU A 130 -0.21 -13.37 6.51
N GLY A 131 0.39 -13.24 5.32
CA GLY A 131 0.91 -14.37 4.55
C GLY A 131 -0.16 -15.26 3.89
N ASN A 132 -1.44 -14.87 3.90
CA ASN A 132 -2.48 -15.61 3.20
C ASN A 132 -2.31 -15.47 1.68
N ARG A 133 -1.88 -16.55 1.04
CA ARG A 133 -1.61 -16.60 -0.40
C ARG A 133 -2.74 -16.04 -1.28
N THR A 134 -4.00 -16.38 -1.02
CA THR A 134 -5.13 -15.90 -1.86
C THR A 134 -5.26 -14.37 -1.79
N GLN A 135 -5.12 -13.81 -0.58
CA GLN A 135 -5.21 -12.36 -0.36
C GLN A 135 -4.03 -11.62 -1.01
N GLU A 136 -2.81 -12.15 -0.85
CA GLU A 136 -1.60 -11.61 -1.48
C GLU A 136 -1.69 -11.64 -3.00
N MET A 137 -2.21 -12.73 -3.57
CA MET A 137 -2.41 -12.85 -5.01
C MET A 137 -3.47 -11.88 -5.53
N PHE A 138 -4.57 -11.68 -4.80
CA PHE A 138 -5.56 -10.67 -5.16
C PHE A 138 -4.93 -9.26 -5.16
N ALA A 139 -4.25 -8.91 -4.07
CA ALA A 139 -3.59 -7.61 -3.92
C ALA A 139 -2.54 -7.36 -5.01
N ASN A 140 -1.71 -8.37 -5.31
CA ASN A 140 -0.73 -8.30 -6.40
C ASN A 140 -1.39 -8.17 -7.77
N THR A 141 -2.48 -8.91 -8.04
CA THR A 141 -3.18 -8.85 -9.33
C THR A 141 -3.81 -7.46 -9.53
N TYR A 142 -4.46 -6.95 -8.49
CA TYR A 142 -4.99 -5.59 -8.47
C TYR A 142 -3.87 -4.56 -8.70
N ALA A 143 -2.73 -4.71 -8.01
CA ALA A 143 -1.59 -3.82 -8.16
C ALA A 143 -1.02 -3.87 -9.57
N LEU A 144 -0.87 -5.07 -10.15
CA LEU A 144 -0.40 -5.27 -11.52
C LEU A 144 -1.32 -4.57 -12.52
N GLU A 145 -2.64 -4.72 -12.39
CA GLU A 145 -3.60 -4.06 -13.28
C GLU A 145 -3.40 -2.54 -13.32
N LYS A 146 -3.32 -1.92 -12.14
CA LYS A 146 -3.20 -0.46 -11.99
C LYS A 146 -1.80 0.01 -12.39
N TYR A 147 -0.77 -0.72 -11.96
CA TYR A 147 0.63 -0.41 -12.26
C TYR A 147 0.95 -0.52 -13.75
N SER A 148 0.32 -1.45 -14.47
CA SER A 148 0.46 -1.60 -15.92
C SER A 148 0.09 -0.34 -16.68
N LYS A 149 -0.78 0.51 -16.12
CA LYS A 149 -1.24 1.77 -16.73
C LYS A 149 -0.25 2.92 -16.50
N ILE A 150 0.82 2.73 -15.71
CA ILE A 150 1.85 3.73 -15.43
C ILE A 150 3.09 3.48 -16.32
N GLU A 151 3.09 4.07 -17.51
CA GLU A 151 4.08 3.83 -18.58
C GLU A 151 5.55 3.86 -18.10
N LYS A 152 5.93 4.90 -17.34
CA LYS A 152 7.30 5.11 -16.88
C LYS A 152 7.85 4.03 -15.93
N PHE A 153 6.99 3.17 -15.38
CA PHE A 153 7.36 2.16 -14.38
C PHE A 153 7.32 0.72 -14.91
N GLN A 154 6.72 0.48 -16.09
CA GLN A 154 6.49 -0.86 -16.63
C GLN A 154 7.76 -1.70 -16.84
N THR A 155 8.90 -1.07 -17.11
CA THR A 155 10.19 -1.75 -17.37
C THR A 155 11.09 -1.86 -16.14
N LYS A 156 10.61 -1.41 -14.97
CA LYS A 156 11.42 -1.38 -13.74
C LYS A 156 11.35 -2.71 -13.00
N LYS A 157 12.44 -3.03 -12.32
CA LYS A 157 12.55 -4.23 -11.47
C LYS A 157 11.84 -4.02 -10.14
N LEU A 158 10.93 -4.92 -9.80
CA LEU A 158 10.31 -5.03 -8.49
C LEU A 158 10.99 -6.13 -7.69
N LYS A 159 11.11 -5.96 -6.37
CA LYS A 159 11.79 -6.93 -5.49
C LYS A 159 10.98 -7.21 -4.24
N ASN A 160 11.23 -8.38 -3.65
CA ASN A 160 10.78 -8.74 -2.30
C ASN A 160 9.27 -8.58 -2.09
N ILE A 161 8.46 -8.91 -3.10
CA ILE A 161 7.00 -8.92 -3.00
C ILE A 161 6.54 -10.37 -3.04
N PRO A 162 5.98 -10.90 -1.93
CA PRO A 162 5.50 -12.27 -1.86
C PRO A 162 4.49 -12.58 -2.98
N PHE A 163 4.60 -13.76 -3.58
CA PHE A 163 3.67 -14.27 -4.61
C PHE A 163 3.52 -13.41 -5.88
N LEU A 164 4.41 -12.43 -6.10
CA LEU A 164 4.35 -11.56 -7.28
C LEU A 164 4.60 -12.34 -8.58
N GLU A 165 5.57 -13.25 -8.59
CA GLU A 165 5.89 -14.06 -9.78
C GLU A 165 4.73 -14.94 -10.20
N GLU A 166 4.03 -15.52 -9.23
CA GLU A 166 2.83 -16.29 -9.49
C GLU A 166 1.72 -15.40 -10.08
N SER A 167 1.49 -14.24 -9.46
CA SER A 167 0.48 -13.28 -9.91
C SER A 167 0.76 -12.79 -11.33
N LEU A 168 2.04 -12.53 -11.65
CA LEU A 168 2.48 -12.15 -12.99
C LEU A 168 2.29 -13.27 -14.02
N THR A 169 2.57 -14.51 -13.62
CA THR A 169 2.34 -15.70 -14.46
C THR A 169 0.86 -15.87 -14.80
N GLN A 170 -0.03 -15.65 -13.83
CA GLN A 170 -1.47 -15.68 -14.05
C GLN A 170 -1.94 -14.51 -14.92
N TRP A 171 -1.46 -13.30 -14.62
CA TRP A 171 -1.74 -12.10 -15.41
C TRP A 171 -1.41 -12.32 -16.90
N ASN A 172 -0.23 -12.86 -17.21
CA ASN A 172 0.22 -13.06 -18.59
C ASN A 172 -0.57 -14.14 -19.37
N LYS A 173 -1.36 -14.97 -18.68
CA LYS A 173 -2.24 -15.97 -19.32
C LYS A 173 -3.60 -15.42 -19.71
N THR A 174 -3.95 -14.21 -19.26
CA THR A 174 -5.27 -13.61 -19.50
C THR A 174 -5.13 -12.37 -20.40
N PRO A 175 -6.00 -12.17 -21.41
CA PRO A 175 -6.04 -10.93 -22.16
C PRO A 175 -6.50 -9.74 -21.30
N HIS A 176 -5.81 -8.60 -21.38
CA HIS A 176 -6.15 -7.38 -20.63
C HIS A 176 -6.40 -6.20 -21.58
N PRO A 177 -7.62 -6.03 -22.10
CA PRO A 177 -7.96 -4.93 -23.01
C PRO A 177 -7.66 -3.57 -22.37
N GLY A 178 -6.87 -2.73 -23.05
CA GLY A 178 -6.52 -1.38 -22.57
C GLY A 178 -5.38 -1.32 -21.54
N ALA A 179 -4.80 -2.45 -21.14
CA ALA A 179 -3.57 -2.49 -20.38
C ALA A 179 -2.35 -2.52 -21.33
N TYR A 180 -1.29 -1.79 -20.98
CA TYR A 180 -0.02 -1.96 -21.67
C TYR A 180 0.58 -3.34 -21.36
N SER A 181 1.35 -3.90 -22.30
CA SER A 181 2.11 -5.13 -22.07
C SER A 181 3.00 -4.97 -20.83
N LEU A 182 2.72 -5.73 -19.79
CA LEU A 182 3.35 -5.60 -18.49
C LEU A 182 4.74 -6.26 -18.55
N ARG A 183 5.80 -5.44 -18.56
CA ARG A 183 7.21 -5.89 -18.65
C ARG A 183 7.93 -5.82 -17.31
N VAL A 184 7.17 -6.00 -16.22
CA VAL A 184 7.74 -6.01 -14.86
C VAL A 184 8.76 -7.13 -14.79
N GLN A 185 9.97 -6.76 -14.39
CA GLN A 185 11.02 -7.71 -14.09
C GLN A 185 11.03 -7.93 -12.58
N ILE A 186 11.10 -9.19 -12.15
CA ILE A 186 11.26 -9.55 -10.73
C ILE A 186 12.75 -9.79 -10.51
N GLU A 187 13.32 -9.24 -9.44
CA GLU A 187 14.70 -9.50 -9.02
C GLU A 187 14.77 -10.38 -7.78
#